data_AF-A0A841MD67-F1
#
_entry.id   AF-A0A841MD67-F1
#
_cell.length_a   1.000
_cell.length_b   1.000
_cell.length_c   1.000
_cell.angle_alpha   90.00
_cell.angle_beta   90.00
_cell.angle_gamma   90.00
#
_symmetry.space_group_name_H-M   'P 1'
#
loop_
_entity.id
_entity.type
_entity.pdbx_description
1 polymer ?
#
loop_
_entity_poly.entity_id
_entity_poly.type
_entity_poly.pdbx_seq_one_letter_code
_entity_poly.pdbx_strand_id
1 'polypeptide(L)'
;MGFIPIFLTMGGACLLFFLTVRTTMQRKLNAQREIASKLALAHPELNIILGEMIDPEQVFSIWTKAHPDKSLPKKSQELVRELKINRLQYNQLIKKAPYNWVAKISGYSPI
;
A
#
# COMPACT_ATOMS: atom_id res chain seq x y z
N MET A 1 9.05 12.57 -43.17
CA MET A 1 9.82 11.42 -42.63
C MET A 1 10.20 11.55 -41.13
N GLY A 2 9.85 12.64 -40.41
CA GLY A 2 10.21 12.81 -38.97
C GLY A 2 9.11 12.47 -37.96
N PHE A 3 7.90 12.11 -38.41
CA PHE A 3 6.74 11.90 -37.54
C PHE A 3 6.79 10.53 -36.84
N ILE A 4 7.10 9.45 -37.59
CA ILE A 4 7.12 8.05 -37.09
C ILE A 4 8.04 7.86 -35.86
N PRO A 5 9.27 8.41 -35.81
CA PRO A 5 10.13 8.31 -34.62
C PRO A 5 9.55 8.99 -33.36
N ILE A 6 8.75 10.06 -33.53
CA ILE A 6 8.14 10.78 -32.40
C ILE A 6 7.01 9.94 -31.79
N PHE A 7 6.18 9.28 -32.61
CA PHE A 7 5.13 8.37 -32.08
C PHE A 7 5.73 7.18 -31.36
N LEU A 8 6.82 6.62 -31.88
CA LEU A 8 7.47 5.47 -31.26
C LEU A 8 8.06 5.83 -29.89
N THR A 9 8.75 6.98 -29.80
CA THR A 9 9.36 7.44 -28.54
C THR A 9 8.30 7.87 -27.53
N MET A 10 7.25 8.59 -27.96
CA MET A 10 6.14 8.99 -27.09
C MET A 10 5.33 7.79 -26.61
N GLY A 11 5.04 6.84 -27.49
CA GLY A 11 4.37 5.59 -27.12
C GLY A 11 5.19 4.76 -26.13
N GLY A 12 6.50 4.65 -26.36
CA GLY A 12 7.42 4.00 -25.42
C GLY A 12 7.44 4.67 -24.05
N ALA A 13 7.49 6.01 -24.00
CA ALA A 13 7.45 6.76 -22.75
C ALA A 13 6.12 6.55 -21.99
N CYS A 14 4.97 6.56 -22.69
CA CYS A 14 3.67 6.27 -22.08
C CYS A 14 3.59 4.84 -21.52
N LEU A 15 4.14 3.85 -22.23
CA LEU A 15 4.18 2.46 -21.77
C LEU A 15 5.08 2.30 -20.55
N LEU A 16 6.28 2.88 -20.57
CA LEU A 16 7.19 2.86 -19.42
C LEU A 16 6.54 3.53 -18.21
N PHE A 17 5.93 4.70 -18.40
CA PHE A 17 5.18 5.37 -17.33
C PHE A 17 4.09 4.46 -16.74
N PHE A 18 3.27 3.83 -17.59
CA PHE A 18 2.23 2.90 -17.14
C PHE A 18 2.81 1.74 -16.31
N LEU A 19 3.87 1.09 -16.79
CA LEU A 19 4.52 -0.02 -16.10
C LEU A 19 5.14 0.41 -14.77
N THR A 20 5.81 1.56 -14.73
CA THR A 20 6.40 2.10 -13.51
C THR A 20 5.34 2.36 -12.45
N VAL A 21 4.22 2.99 -12.83
CA VAL A 21 3.13 3.27 -11.89
C VAL A 21 2.48 1.99 -11.40
N ARG A 22 2.17 1.05 -12.31
CA ARG A 22 1.62 -0.26 -11.93
C ARG A 22 2.53 -1.01 -10.96
N THR A 23 3.82 -1.08 -11.25
CA THR A 23 4.81 -1.75 -10.41
C THR A 23 4.93 -1.08 -9.03
N THR A 24 4.90 0.25 -8.99
CA THR A 24 4.96 1.01 -7.74
C THR A 24 3.72 0.77 -6.88
N MET A 25 2.54 0.76 -7.48
CA MET A 25 1.27 0.49 -6.80
C MET A 25 1.24 -0.94 -6.24
N GLN A 26 1.65 -1.93 -7.05
CA GLN A 26 1.74 -3.31 -6.61
C GLN A 26 2.72 -3.49 -5.45
N ARG A 27 3.88 -2.82 -5.52
CA ARG A 27 4.87 -2.85 -4.44
C ARG A 27 4.32 -2.30 -3.12
N LYS A 28 3.52 -1.23 -3.17
CA LYS A 28 2.86 -0.67 -1.98
C LYS A 28 1.81 -1.61 -1.40
N LEU A 29 1.03 -2.30 -2.23
CA LEU A 29 0.10 -3.34 -1.77
C LEU A 29 0.84 -4.50 -1.08
N ASN A 30 1.93 -4.97 -1.68
CA ASN A 30 2.72 -6.04 -1.11
C ASN A 30 3.35 -5.61 0.22
N ALA A 31 3.88 -4.37 0.31
CA ALA A 31 4.39 -3.82 1.57
C ALA A 31 3.31 -3.75 2.66
N GLN A 32 2.08 -3.38 2.32
CA GLN A 32 0.96 -3.37 3.26
C GLN A 32 0.72 -4.77 3.85
N ARG A 33 0.67 -5.79 2.99
CA ARG A 33 0.48 -7.19 3.40
C ARG A 33 1.66 -7.73 4.21
N GLU A 34 2.88 -7.35 3.87
CA GLU A 34 4.08 -7.76 4.59
C GLU A 34 4.15 -7.16 5.99
N ILE A 35 3.80 -5.88 6.14
CA ILE A 35 3.74 -5.23 7.46
C ILE A 35 2.61 -5.85 8.30
N ALA A 36 1.46 -6.13 7.68
CA ALA A 36 0.35 -6.82 8.33
C ALA A 36 0.74 -8.23 8.81
N SER A 37 1.47 -9.01 8.00
CA SER A 37 1.94 -10.34 8.39
C SER A 37 2.99 -10.28 9.50
N LYS A 38 3.91 -9.31 9.47
CA LYS A 38 4.87 -9.08 10.58
C LYS A 38 4.16 -8.73 11.89
N LEU A 39 3.09 -7.94 11.83
CA LEU A 39 2.26 -7.63 12.99
C LEU A 39 1.51 -8.87 13.51
N ALA A 40 0.95 -9.68 12.61
CA ALA A 40 0.26 -10.92 12.97
C ALA A 40 1.21 -11.95 13.62
N LEU A 41 2.44 -12.09 13.10
CA LEU A 41 3.46 -12.98 13.67
C LEU A 41 3.95 -12.50 15.04
N ALA A 42 4.11 -11.18 15.22
CA ALA A 42 4.54 -10.61 16.49
C ALA A 42 3.43 -10.71 17.56
N HIS A 43 2.17 -10.63 17.14
CA HIS A 43 1.00 -10.56 18.02
C HIS A 43 -0.14 -11.44 17.47
N PRO A 44 -0.07 -12.76 17.67
CA PRO A 44 -1.09 -13.70 17.18
C PRO A 44 -2.48 -13.42 17.79
N GLU A 45 -2.54 -12.71 18.91
CA GLU A 45 -3.76 -12.28 19.59
C GLU A 45 -4.60 -11.28 18.79
N LEU A 46 -4.01 -10.61 17.80
CA LEU A 46 -4.74 -9.69 16.93
C LEU A 46 -5.70 -10.42 15.97
N ASN A 47 -5.66 -11.77 15.92
CA ASN A 47 -6.47 -12.64 15.06
C ASN A 47 -6.57 -12.15 13.60
N ILE A 48 -5.46 -11.58 13.13
CA ILE A 48 -5.32 -11.10 11.76
C ILE A 48 -5.18 -12.32 10.86
N ILE A 49 -6.08 -12.45 9.87
CA ILE A 49 -5.91 -13.44 8.82
C ILE A 49 -4.67 -13.06 8.01
N LEU A 50 -3.67 -13.95 8.00
CA LEU A 50 -2.42 -13.78 7.27
C LEU A 50 -2.68 -13.41 5.80
N GLY A 51 -2.21 -12.23 5.38
CA GLY A 51 -2.35 -11.73 4.02
C GLY A 51 -3.56 -10.82 3.78
N GLU A 52 -4.42 -10.63 4.78
CA GLU A 52 -5.53 -9.68 4.72
C GLU A 52 -5.04 -8.24 5.00
N MET A 53 -5.71 -7.26 4.39
CA MET A 53 -5.38 -5.85 4.60
C MET A 53 -6.06 -5.37 5.88
N ILE A 54 -5.28 -5.02 6.88
CA ILE A 54 -5.79 -4.51 8.16
C ILE A 54 -5.81 -2.99 8.12
N ASP A 55 -6.85 -2.42 8.73
CA ASP A 55 -6.86 -1.00 9.04
C ASP A 55 -5.94 -0.73 10.26
N PRO A 56 -4.95 0.18 10.15
CA PRO A 56 -4.08 0.52 11.29
C PRO A 56 -4.86 0.97 12.54
N GLU A 57 -6.05 1.55 12.38
CA GLU A 57 -6.90 1.93 13.52
C GLU A 57 -7.51 0.72 14.23
N GLN A 58 -7.85 -0.33 13.47
CA GLN A 58 -8.34 -1.58 14.04
C GLN A 58 -7.26 -2.26 14.90
N VAL A 59 -5.98 -2.22 14.48
CA VAL A 59 -4.87 -2.80 15.24
C VAL A 59 -4.79 -2.23 16.66
N PHE A 60 -4.91 -0.91 16.81
CA PHE A 60 -4.93 -0.28 18.14
C PHE A 60 -6.15 -0.68 18.95
N SER A 61 -7.33 -0.73 18.33
CA SER A 61 -8.57 -1.09 19.04
C SER A 61 -8.60 -2.54 19.52
N ILE A 62 -8.01 -3.47 18.74
CA ILE A 62 -7.92 -4.88 19.13
C ILE A 62 -6.87 -5.03 20.23
N TRP A 63 -5.76 -4.30 20.12
CA TRP A 63 -4.72 -4.31 21.15
C TRP A 63 -5.21 -3.78 22.49
N THR A 64 -5.90 -2.63 22.54
CA THR A 64 -6.43 -2.08 23.79
C THR A 64 -7.49 -2.98 24.42
N LYS A 65 -8.23 -3.75 23.62
CA LYS A 65 -9.16 -4.78 24.11
C LYS A 65 -8.44 -6.00 24.68
N ALA A 66 -7.38 -6.47 24.02
CA ALA A 66 -6.60 -7.62 24.48
C ALA A 66 -5.73 -7.27 25.70
N HIS A 67 -5.23 -6.03 25.76
CA HIS A 67 -4.29 -5.56 26.77
C HIS A 67 -4.65 -4.14 27.24
N PRO A 68 -5.61 -4.00 28.17
CA PRO A 68 -6.08 -2.70 28.68
C PRO A 68 -4.96 -1.86 29.32
N ASP A 69 -3.99 -2.53 29.96
CA ASP A 69 -2.97 -1.89 30.80
C ASP A 69 -1.58 -1.79 30.14
N LYS A 70 -1.41 -2.26 28.90
CA LYS A 70 -0.09 -2.28 28.24
C LYS A 70 -0.11 -1.52 26.92
N SER A 71 0.81 -0.57 26.79
CA SER A 71 1.07 0.06 25.50
C SER A 71 1.68 -0.93 24.52
N LEU A 72 1.37 -0.77 23.23
CA LEU A 72 1.98 -1.57 22.16
C LEU A 72 3.52 -1.47 22.28
N PRO A 73 4.27 -2.57 22.13
CA PRO A 73 5.72 -2.51 22.08
C PRO A 73 6.21 -1.53 21.01
N LYS A 74 7.30 -0.78 21.28
CA LYS A 74 7.81 0.25 20.36
C LYS A 74 7.99 -0.24 18.92
N LYS A 75 8.55 -1.45 18.74
CA LYS A 75 8.73 -2.07 17.42
C LYS A 75 7.40 -2.27 16.67
N SER A 76 6.34 -2.60 17.39
CA SER A 76 5.01 -2.81 16.79
C SER A 76 4.30 -1.49 16.54
N GLN A 77 4.52 -0.45 17.35
CA GLN A 77 4.06 0.91 17.06
C GLN A 77 4.69 1.45 15.76
N GLU A 78 5.98 1.18 15.54
CA GLU A 78 6.68 1.54 14.30
C GLU A 78 6.03 0.86 13.09
N LEU A 79 5.76 -0.45 13.16
CA LEU A 79 5.07 -1.18 12.10
C LEU A 79 3.67 -0.61 11.82
N VAL A 80 2.89 -0.29 12.85
CA VAL A 80 1.56 0.33 12.65
C VAL A 80 1.67 1.73 12.01
N ARG A 81 2.70 2.50 12.39
CA ARG A 81 2.97 3.80 11.78
C ARG A 81 3.36 3.65 10.31
N GLU A 82 4.22 2.69 9.96
CA GLU A 82 4.58 2.37 8.58
C GLU A 82 3.34 1.97 7.77
N LEU A 83 2.46 1.14 8.34
CA LEU A 83 1.21 0.71 7.72
C LEU A 83 0.29 1.91 7.43
N LYS A 84 0.19 2.88 8.35
CA LYS A 84 -0.57 4.12 8.16
C LYS A 84 0.04 4.99 7.06
N ILE A 85 1.36 5.17 7.06
CA ILE A 85 2.06 5.98 6.04
C ILE A 85 1.89 5.36 4.66
N ASN A 86 2.06 4.03 4.54
CA ASN A 86 1.94 3.33 3.27
C ASN A 86 0.53 3.44 2.70
N ARG A 87 -0.51 3.25 3.54
CA ARG A 87 -1.92 3.47 3.17
C ARG A 87 -2.16 4.89 2.63
N LEU A 88 -1.69 5.91 3.35
CA LEU A 88 -1.83 7.31 2.92
C LEU A 88 -1.16 7.56 1.57
N GLN A 89 0.08 7.12 1.39
CA GLN A 89 0.82 7.29 0.14
C GLN A 89 0.15 6.53 -1.03
N TYR A 90 -0.33 5.32 -0.79
CA TYR A 90 -1.04 4.53 -1.79
C TYR A 90 -2.33 5.22 -2.25
N ASN A 91 -3.15 5.67 -1.29
CA ASN A 91 -4.40 6.38 -1.59
C ASN A 91 -4.17 7.72 -2.29
N GLN A 92 -3.08 8.42 -1.96
CA GLN A 92 -2.67 9.63 -2.67
C GLN A 92 -2.30 9.33 -4.13
N LEU A 93 -1.58 8.24 -4.41
CA LEU A 93 -1.25 7.83 -5.78
C LEU A 93 -2.50 7.50 -6.59
N ILE A 94 -3.52 6.88 -5.99
CA ILE A 94 -4.79 6.61 -6.68
C ILE A 94 -5.51 7.89 -7.07
N LYS A 95 -5.51 8.90 -6.19
CA LYS A 95 -6.27 10.14 -6.40
C LYS A 95 -5.54 11.13 -7.32
N LYS A 96 -4.20 11.10 -7.36
CA LYS A 96 -3.38 12.11 -8.03
C LYS A 96 -3.23 11.84 -9.53
N ALA A 97 -3.47 12.85 -10.38
CA ALA A 97 -3.11 12.79 -11.80
C ALA A 97 -1.58 12.94 -11.98
N PRO A 98 -0.94 12.32 -12.99
CA PRO A 98 -1.51 11.40 -13.99
C PRO A 98 -1.49 9.93 -13.52
N TYR A 99 -1.42 9.62 -12.24
CA TYR A 99 -1.36 8.24 -11.75
C TYR A 99 -2.75 7.58 -11.68
N ASN A 100 -3.78 8.39 -11.44
CA ASN A 100 -5.18 7.97 -11.29
C ASN A 100 -5.73 7.15 -12.47
N TRP A 101 -5.36 7.46 -13.71
CA TRP A 101 -5.84 6.71 -14.87
C TRP A 101 -5.20 5.32 -14.94
N VAL A 102 -3.91 5.20 -14.58
CA VAL A 102 -3.23 3.91 -14.47
C VAL A 102 -3.89 3.07 -13.39
N ALA A 103 -4.22 3.69 -12.25
CA ALA A 103 -4.92 3.04 -11.17
C ALA A 103 -6.28 2.50 -11.62
N LYS A 104 -7.07 3.32 -12.33
CA LYS A 104 -8.38 2.94 -12.86
C LYS A 104 -8.30 1.79 -13.87
N ILE A 105 -7.36 1.85 -14.82
CA ILE A 105 -7.17 0.78 -15.82
C ILE A 105 -6.70 -0.52 -15.16
N SER A 106 -5.83 -0.42 -14.15
CA SER A 106 -5.24 -1.59 -13.48
C SER A 106 -6.14 -2.18 -12.38
N GLY A 107 -7.31 -1.59 -12.10
CA GLY A 107 -8.24 -2.05 -11.06
C GLY A 107 -7.79 -1.74 -9.62
N TYR A 108 -6.88 -0.80 -9.42
CA TYR A 108 -6.44 -0.40 -8.07
C TYR A 108 -7.49 0.48 -7.40
N SER A 109 -7.84 0.13 -6.16
CA SER A 109 -8.84 0.85 -5.33
C SER A 109 -8.22 1.26 -4.00
N PRO A 110 -8.66 2.37 -3.38
CA PRO A 110 -8.15 2.80 -2.09
C PRO A 110 -8.28 1.72 -1.02
N ILE A 111 -7.30 1.68 -0.12
CA ILE A 111 -7.27 0.80 1.06
C ILE A 111 -7.60 1.65 2.28
#